data_AF-A0AAE9FDF4-F1
#
_entry.id   AF-A0AAE9FDF4-F1
#
_cell.length_a   1.000
_cell.length_b   1.000
_cell.length_c   1.000
_cell.angle_alpha   90.00
_cell.angle_beta   90.00
_cell.angle_gamma   90.00
#
_symmetry.space_group_name_H-M   'P 1'
#
loop_
_entity.id
_entity.type
_entity.pdbx_description
1 polymer ?
#
loop_
_entity_poly.entity_id
_entity_poly.type
_entity_poly.pdbx_seq_one_letter_code
_entity_poly.pdbx_strand_id
1 'polypeptide(L)'
;MYSQILATTLLISFIVIANQCAATGGTTTPTTTTTATVTTTAAPTTTVATACATCTVDQIIITTGNDGDSPPLTDEGVDANGCATITYTCERTPQVATDVVLITYYSDNENPRDVGTENGVGTANVVMNCVDGNWVKDGIVINEVECQIIT
;
A
#
# COMPACT_ATOMS: atom_id res chain seq x y z
N MET A 1 15.63 -39.36 16.71
CA MET A 1 15.86 -37.94 16.36
C MET A 1 14.53 -37.21 16.43
N TYR A 2 14.58 -35.96 16.86
CA TYR A 2 13.51 -35.21 17.50
C TYR A 2 12.24 -35.02 16.66
N SER A 3 11.13 -35.02 17.38
CA SER A 3 9.76 -34.73 16.97
C SER A 3 9.57 -33.22 16.76
N GLN A 4 8.76 -32.78 15.79
CA GLN A 4 7.43 -32.21 16.05
C GLN A 4 6.78 -31.61 14.79
N ILE A 5 5.50 -31.92 14.70
CA ILE A 5 4.48 -31.49 13.74
C ILE A 5 4.08 -30.05 14.07
N LEU A 6 3.93 -29.17 13.07
CA LEU A 6 3.24 -27.89 13.27
C LEU A 6 2.02 -27.81 12.35
N ALA A 7 0.87 -27.82 13.02
CA ALA A 7 -0.48 -27.86 12.47
C ALA A 7 -0.93 -26.45 12.02
N THR A 8 -1.60 -26.40 10.88
CA THR A 8 -2.31 -25.22 10.36
C THR A 8 -3.71 -25.20 10.96
N THR A 9 -4.00 -24.28 11.89
CA THR A 9 -5.37 -24.08 12.42
C THR A 9 -6.06 -22.93 11.68
N LEU A 10 -6.94 -23.31 10.76
CA LEU A 10 -7.96 -22.48 10.13
C LEU A 10 -9.18 -22.42 11.07
N LEU A 11 -9.51 -21.26 11.63
CA LEU A 11 -10.72 -21.08 12.45
C LEU A 11 -11.80 -20.38 11.63
N ILE A 12 -12.71 -21.20 11.12
CA ILE A 12 -13.99 -20.80 10.54
C ILE A 12 -15.00 -20.74 11.69
N SER A 13 -15.64 -19.59 11.90
CA SER A 13 -16.74 -19.46 12.86
C SER A 13 -18.05 -19.23 12.12
N PHE A 14 -18.90 -20.27 12.11
CA PHE A 14 -20.28 -20.20 11.66
C PHE A 14 -21.22 -19.80 12.82
N ILE A 15 -22.01 -18.74 12.56
CA ILE A 15 -23.45 -18.52 12.80
C ILE A 15 -24.09 -18.97 14.13
N VAL A 16 -24.84 -18.06 14.78
CA VAL A 16 -26.23 -18.32 15.22
C VAL A 16 -27.10 -17.07 15.02
N ILE A 17 -28.06 -17.15 14.10
CA ILE A 17 -29.26 -16.29 14.08
C ILE A 17 -30.32 -17.01 14.90
N ALA A 18 -30.85 -16.37 15.94
CA ALA A 18 -32.11 -16.77 16.56
C ALA A 18 -33.04 -15.55 16.63
N ASN A 19 -33.82 -15.36 15.56
CA ASN A 19 -35.05 -14.58 15.58
C ASN A 19 -36.14 -15.49 16.17
N GLN A 20 -36.63 -15.18 17.36
CA GLN A 20 -37.82 -15.83 17.93
C GLN A 20 -38.75 -14.75 18.46
N CYS A 21 -39.72 -14.37 17.62
CA CYS A 21 -40.94 -13.69 18.04
C CYS A 21 -41.82 -14.69 18.78
N ALA A 22 -42.21 -14.38 20.01
CA ALA A 22 -43.32 -15.04 20.69
C ALA A 22 -44.17 -13.97 21.39
N ALA A 23 -45.39 -13.80 20.91
CA ALA A 23 -46.44 -13.02 21.55
C ALA A 23 -47.41 -13.94 22.32
N THR A 24 -48.16 -13.32 23.25
CA THR A 24 -49.25 -13.85 24.12
C THR A 24 -48.74 -14.23 25.52
N GLY A 25 -49.22 -13.70 26.65
CA GLY A 25 -50.28 -12.75 26.98
C GLY A 25 -50.54 -12.86 28.50
N GLY A 26 -50.90 -11.77 29.17
CA GLY A 26 -51.53 -11.81 30.50
C GLY A 26 -50.79 -11.13 31.66
N THR A 27 -51.53 -10.24 32.30
CA THR A 27 -51.42 -9.71 33.68
C THR A 27 -50.39 -8.62 34.00
N THR A 28 -50.98 -7.51 34.44
CA THR A 28 -50.44 -6.22 34.88
C THR A 28 -49.60 -6.31 36.15
N THR A 29 -48.38 -5.75 36.12
CA THR A 29 -47.70 -5.14 37.29
C THR A 29 -46.65 -4.16 36.76
N PRO A 30 -46.56 -2.92 37.26
CA PRO A 30 -45.63 -1.92 36.73
C PRO A 30 -44.20 -2.37 37.02
N THR A 31 -43.48 -2.76 35.97
CA THR A 31 -42.04 -3.05 36.08
C THR A 31 -41.30 -1.76 35.78
N THR A 32 -40.62 -1.24 36.79
CA THR A 32 -39.71 -0.10 36.67
C THR A 32 -38.65 -0.42 35.62
N THR A 33 -38.65 0.31 34.50
CA THR A 33 -37.58 0.21 33.50
C THR A 33 -36.33 0.83 34.08
N THR A 34 -35.48 0.03 34.72
CA THR A 34 -34.08 0.42 34.93
C THR A 34 -33.36 0.22 33.60
N THR A 35 -33.26 1.28 32.80
CA THR A 35 -32.38 1.32 31.65
C THR A 35 -30.94 1.19 32.17
N ALA A 36 -30.41 -0.03 32.16
CA ALA A 36 -28.99 -0.26 32.36
C ALA A 36 -28.27 0.23 31.10
N THR A 37 -27.74 1.45 31.15
CA THR A 37 -26.81 1.95 30.15
C THR A 37 -25.56 1.08 30.24
N VAL A 38 -25.43 0.09 29.36
CA VAL A 38 -24.18 -0.65 29.20
C VAL A 38 -23.20 0.30 28.53
N THR A 39 -22.41 1.00 29.33
CA THR A 39 -21.26 1.73 28.83
C THR A 39 -20.23 0.69 28.41
N THR A 40 -20.28 0.25 27.16
CA THR A 40 -19.14 -0.42 26.54
C THR A 40 -18.03 0.60 26.40
N THR A 41 -17.16 0.66 27.41
CA THR A 41 -15.87 1.32 27.30
C THR A 41 -15.08 0.54 26.25
N ALA A 42 -15.09 1.03 25.00
CA ALA A 42 -14.19 0.53 23.98
C ALA A 42 -12.77 0.67 24.54
N ALA A 43 -12.06 -0.45 24.66
CA ALA A 43 -10.65 -0.41 25.00
C ALA A 43 -9.95 0.50 23.99
N PRO A 44 -9.12 1.46 24.42
CA PRO A 44 -8.38 2.29 23.48
C PRO A 44 -7.50 1.36 22.67
N THR A 45 -7.82 1.19 21.39
CA THR A 45 -6.91 0.60 20.42
C THR A 45 -5.75 1.58 20.32
N THR A 46 -4.67 1.33 21.05
CA THR A 46 -3.40 2.01 20.81
C THR A 46 -2.90 1.50 19.47
N THR A 47 -3.36 2.14 18.38
CA THR A 47 -2.63 2.10 17.12
C THR A 47 -1.29 2.74 17.42
N VAL A 48 -0.25 1.92 17.56
CA VAL A 48 1.12 2.41 17.48
C VAL A 48 1.20 3.10 16.13
N ALA A 49 1.19 4.43 16.11
CA ALA A 49 1.51 5.16 14.91
C ALA A 49 2.94 4.77 14.59
N THR A 50 3.12 3.86 13.63
CA THR A 50 4.42 3.65 13.03
C THR A 50 4.83 5.02 12.51
N ALA A 51 5.86 5.62 13.13
CA ALA A 51 6.36 6.91 12.70
C ALA A 51 6.99 6.69 11.32
N CYS A 52 6.17 6.83 10.28
CA CYS A 52 6.64 6.70 8.92
C CYS A 52 7.64 7.82 8.64
N ALA A 53 8.71 7.48 7.93
CA ALA A 53 9.66 8.47 7.47
C ALA A 53 9.01 9.38 6.41
N THR A 54 9.49 10.61 6.33
CA THR A 54 9.18 11.54 5.24
C THR A 54 10.36 11.55 4.26
N CYS A 55 10.07 11.40 2.98
CA CYS A 55 11.04 11.54 1.90
C CYS A 55 10.63 12.75 1.04
N THR A 56 11.56 13.24 0.22
CA THR A 56 11.29 14.33 -0.72
C THR A 56 11.56 13.86 -2.14
N VAL A 57 10.79 14.36 -3.10
CA VAL A 57 10.96 14.05 -4.53
C VAL A 57 12.39 14.31 -5.01
N ASP A 58 13.03 15.38 -4.52
CA ASP A 58 14.38 15.80 -4.91
C ASP A 58 15.51 14.81 -4.55
N GLN A 59 15.19 13.71 -3.84
CA GLN A 59 16.16 12.66 -3.52
C GLN A 59 16.40 11.69 -4.70
N ILE A 60 15.51 11.66 -5.69
CA ILE A 60 15.65 10.81 -6.87
C ILE A 60 16.12 11.66 -8.05
N ILE A 61 17.20 11.22 -8.69
CA ILE A 61 17.64 11.75 -9.98
C ILE A 61 16.68 11.22 -11.05
N ILE A 62 16.19 12.12 -11.90
CA ILE A 62 15.30 11.76 -13.00
C ILE A 62 16.07 11.91 -14.31
N THR A 63 16.16 10.82 -15.07
CA THR A 63 16.82 10.77 -16.39
C THR A 63 15.86 10.30 -17.47
N THR A 64 16.19 10.63 -18.71
CA THR A 64 15.51 10.14 -19.91
C THR A 64 16.51 9.37 -20.75
N GLY A 65 16.12 8.20 -21.24
CA GLY A 65 17.09 7.33 -21.95
C GLY A 65 17.28 7.65 -23.42
N ASN A 66 16.40 8.45 -24.02
CA ASN A 66 16.60 9.01 -25.37
C ASN A 66 16.51 10.53 -25.39
N ASP A 67 17.16 11.14 -26.38
CA ASP A 67 17.02 12.56 -26.68
C ASP A 67 15.58 12.88 -27.11
N GLY A 68 14.95 13.80 -26.40
CA GLY A 68 13.57 14.25 -26.69
C GLY A 68 12.48 13.49 -25.92
N ASP A 69 12.83 12.47 -25.14
CA ASP A 69 11.91 11.84 -24.20
C ASP A 69 11.52 12.83 -23.09
N SER A 70 10.32 12.65 -22.53
CA SER A 70 9.85 13.45 -21.41
C SER A 70 10.23 12.79 -20.09
N PRO A 71 10.56 13.56 -19.04
CA PRO A 71 10.74 12.98 -17.71
C PRO A 71 9.42 12.33 -17.25
N PRO A 72 9.48 11.27 -16.42
CA PRO A 72 8.29 10.65 -15.86
C PRO A 72 7.44 11.67 -15.08
N LEU A 73 6.12 11.52 -15.18
CA LEU A 73 5.19 12.21 -14.29
C LEU A 73 5.41 11.67 -12.87
N THR A 74 5.32 12.55 -11.88
CA THR A 74 5.55 12.22 -10.47
C THR A 74 4.30 12.51 -9.66
N ASP A 75 3.86 11.53 -8.88
CA ASP A 75 2.72 11.66 -7.96
C ASP A 75 3.11 11.20 -6.55
N GLU A 76 2.89 12.07 -5.57
CA GLU A 76 3.17 11.80 -4.15
C GLU A 76 1.90 11.32 -3.45
N GLY A 77 2.03 10.30 -2.60
CA GLY A 77 0.91 9.68 -1.91
C GLY A 77 1.27 9.16 -0.52
N VAL A 78 0.33 8.43 0.07
CA VAL A 78 0.52 7.71 1.33
C VAL A 78 -0.05 6.31 1.22
N ASP A 79 0.64 5.33 1.79
CA ASP A 79 0.17 3.95 1.87
C ASP A 79 -0.92 3.76 2.95
N ALA A 80 -1.44 2.54 3.08
CA ALA A 80 -2.46 2.22 4.08
C ALA A 80 -1.99 2.38 5.53
N ASN A 81 -0.68 2.45 5.77
CA ASN A 81 -0.06 2.67 7.08
C ASN A 81 0.25 4.16 7.34
N GLY A 82 0.00 5.04 6.36
CA GLY A 82 0.33 6.47 6.42
C GLY A 82 1.77 6.80 6.05
N CYS A 83 2.50 5.88 5.42
CA CYS A 83 3.87 6.09 4.97
C CYS A 83 3.91 6.73 3.59
N ALA A 84 4.83 7.69 3.40
CA ALA A 84 4.96 8.40 2.13
C ALA A 84 5.29 7.43 0.99
N THR A 85 4.60 7.60 -0.13
CA THR A 85 4.84 6.87 -1.38
C THR A 85 5.08 7.84 -2.51
N ILE A 86 5.82 7.42 -3.52
CA ILE A 86 5.98 8.17 -4.77
C ILE A 86 5.74 7.24 -5.94
N THR A 87 5.00 7.72 -6.93
CA THR A 87 4.75 7.00 -8.18
C THR A 87 5.37 7.76 -9.32
N TYR A 88 6.21 7.08 -10.10
CA TYR A 88 6.71 7.59 -11.37
C TYR A 88 5.96 6.93 -12.52
N THR A 89 5.41 7.74 -13.41
CA THR A 89 4.70 7.30 -14.63
C THR A 89 5.50 7.72 -15.85
N CYS A 90 5.94 6.75 -16.64
CA CYS A 90 6.65 6.99 -17.90
C CYS A 90 5.68 6.82 -19.06
N GLU A 91 5.43 7.93 -19.75
CA GLU A 91 4.61 7.98 -20.96
C GLU A 91 5.01 9.18 -21.81
N ARG A 92 4.72 9.08 -23.12
CA ARG A 92 4.81 10.24 -24.00
C ARG A 92 3.74 11.27 -23.61
N THR A 93 4.02 12.55 -23.83
CA THR A 93 3.01 13.62 -23.72
C THR A 93 2.74 14.25 -25.10
N PRO A 94 1.58 14.00 -25.74
CA PRO A 94 0.46 13.15 -25.31
C PRO A 94 0.78 11.65 -25.42
N GLN A 95 0.08 10.84 -24.63
CA GLN A 95 0.27 9.39 -24.58
C GLN A 95 -0.01 8.75 -25.94
N VAL A 96 0.86 7.85 -26.35
CA VAL A 96 0.71 7.03 -27.56
C VAL A 96 0.61 5.57 -27.14
N ALA A 97 -0.59 5.00 -27.26
CA ALA A 97 -0.91 3.65 -26.77
C ALA A 97 -0.19 2.49 -27.48
N THR A 98 0.67 2.77 -28.46
CA THR A 98 1.48 1.76 -29.17
C THR A 98 2.96 1.81 -28.77
N ASP A 99 3.39 2.85 -28.06
CA ASP A 99 4.78 2.96 -27.62
C ASP A 99 5.10 1.85 -26.63
N VAL A 100 6.28 1.27 -26.72
CA VAL A 100 6.81 0.46 -25.63
C VAL A 100 7.56 1.41 -24.70
N VAL A 101 7.21 1.38 -23.42
CA VAL A 101 7.81 2.25 -22.41
C VAL A 101 8.46 1.44 -21.31
N LEU A 102 9.62 1.92 -20.85
CA LEU A 102 10.42 1.28 -19.82
C LEU A 102 10.76 2.32 -18.75
N ILE A 103 10.66 1.89 -17.49
CA ILE A 103 11.20 2.60 -16.35
C ILE A 103 12.30 1.74 -15.75
N THR A 104 13.54 2.18 -15.89
CA THR A 104 14.68 1.55 -15.21
C THR A 104 14.99 2.32 -13.94
N TYR A 105 15.29 1.61 -12.86
CA TYR A 105 15.63 2.23 -11.59
C TYR A 105 16.99 1.74 -11.09
N TYR A 106 17.73 2.67 -10.48
CA TYR A 106 19.13 2.48 -10.14
C TYR A 106 19.39 2.71 -8.66
N SER A 107 20.36 1.95 -8.14
CA SER A 107 20.91 2.10 -6.79
C SER A 107 22.42 2.26 -6.84
N ASP A 108 22.96 3.36 -6.31
CA ASP A 108 24.40 3.59 -6.16
C ASP A 108 25.04 2.65 -5.13
N ASN A 109 24.23 1.97 -4.31
CA ASN A 109 24.68 1.00 -3.31
C ASN A 109 24.72 -0.45 -3.83
N GLU A 110 24.21 -0.70 -5.04
CA GLU A 110 24.16 -2.04 -5.63
C GLU A 110 25.18 -2.21 -6.76
N ASN A 111 25.56 -3.46 -7.03
CA ASN A 111 26.41 -3.82 -8.16
C ASN A 111 25.90 -5.12 -8.83
N PRO A 112 25.30 -5.05 -10.03
CA PRO A 112 25.20 -3.87 -10.91
C PRO A 112 24.30 -2.77 -10.33
N ARG A 113 24.54 -1.52 -10.78
CA ARG A 113 23.77 -0.33 -10.35
C ARG A 113 22.31 -0.38 -10.81
N ASP A 114 22.05 -1.00 -11.96
CA ASP A 114 20.70 -1.30 -12.44
C ASP A 114 20.12 -2.41 -11.57
N VAL A 115 19.03 -2.09 -10.86
CA VAL A 115 18.39 -3.00 -9.91
C VAL A 115 16.99 -3.42 -10.36
N GLY A 116 16.54 -2.98 -11.54
CA GLY A 116 15.34 -3.48 -12.16
C GLY A 116 14.65 -2.52 -13.13
N THR A 117 13.60 -3.04 -13.75
CA THR A 117 12.86 -2.36 -14.80
C THR A 117 11.37 -2.71 -14.71
N GLU A 118 10.51 -1.70 -14.80
CA GLU A 118 9.09 -1.86 -15.09
C GLU A 118 8.84 -1.53 -16.56
N ASN A 119 7.95 -2.25 -17.25
CA ASN A 119 7.65 -2.00 -18.65
C ASN A 119 6.17 -2.03 -18.95
N GLY A 120 5.79 -1.41 -20.07
CA GLY A 120 4.40 -1.37 -20.50
C GLY A 120 4.25 -0.93 -21.96
N VAL A 121 3.00 -0.88 -22.39
CA VAL A 121 2.60 -0.36 -23.70
C VAL A 121 1.74 0.87 -23.46
N GLY A 122 2.15 2.00 -24.02
CA GLY A 122 1.59 3.33 -23.78
C GLY A 122 2.03 3.98 -22.47
N THR A 123 2.09 3.22 -21.38
CA THR A 123 2.47 3.71 -20.04
C THR A 123 3.13 2.60 -19.20
N ALA A 124 4.05 2.99 -18.32
CA ALA A 124 4.64 2.15 -17.28
C ALA A 124 4.69 2.94 -15.97
N ASN A 125 4.56 2.25 -14.84
CA ASN A 125 4.53 2.87 -13.51
C ASN A 125 5.48 2.14 -12.56
N VAL A 126 6.16 2.88 -11.70
CA VAL A 126 6.85 2.34 -10.53
C VAL A 126 6.40 3.08 -9.28
N VAL A 127 6.12 2.33 -8.21
CA VAL A 127 5.74 2.87 -6.90
C VAL A 127 6.84 2.55 -5.91
N MET A 128 7.29 3.56 -5.16
CA MET A 128 8.30 3.42 -4.12
C MET A 128 7.75 3.89 -2.78
N ASN A 129 8.21 3.26 -1.71
CA ASN A 129 7.85 3.62 -0.35
C ASN A 129 9.00 4.35 0.33
N CYS A 130 8.71 5.36 1.13
CA CYS A 130 9.70 6.00 1.97
C CYS A 130 9.99 5.13 3.19
N VAL A 131 11.24 4.68 3.34
CA VAL A 131 11.72 3.89 4.48
C VAL A 131 12.98 4.56 5.01
N ASP A 132 12.97 4.92 6.29
CA ASP A 132 14.09 5.55 6.99
C ASP A 132 14.68 6.76 6.25
N GLY A 133 13.83 7.54 5.57
CA GLY A 133 14.20 8.75 4.83
C GLY A 133 14.76 8.50 3.44
N ASN A 134 14.65 7.26 2.92
CA ASN A 134 15.06 6.88 1.58
C ASN A 134 13.90 6.27 0.79
N TRP A 135 13.88 6.50 -0.52
CA TRP A 135 12.93 5.84 -1.41
C TRP A 135 13.37 4.40 -1.66
N VAL A 136 12.46 3.45 -1.41
CA VAL A 136 12.74 2.02 -1.46
C VAL A 136 11.75 1.31 -2.39
N LYS A 137 12.31 0.48 -3.29
CA LYS A 137 11.58 -0.48 -4.12
C LYS A 137 12.09 -1.88 -3.81
N ASP A 138 11.18 -2.78 -3.44
CA ASP A 138 11.48 -4.20 -3.16
C ASP A 138 12.63 -4.42 -2.15
N GLY A 139 12.79 -3.50 -1.20
CA GLY A 139 13.84 -3.55 -0.17
C GLY A 139 15.16 -2.89 -0.57
N ILE A 140 15.27 -2.35 -1.78
CA ILE A 140 16.46 -1.67 -2.31
C ILE A 140 16.23 -0.16 -2.31
N VAL A 141 17.21 0.59 -1.81
CA VAL A 141 17.21 2.06 -1.88
C VAL A 141 17.45 2.50 -3.32
N ILE A 142 16.54 3.30 -3.86
CA ILE A 142 16.62 3.84 -5.22
C ILE A 142 17.05 5.31 -5.15
N ASN A 143 17.93 5.72 -6.05
CA ASN A 143 18.40 7.10 -6.15
C ASN A 143 18.33 7.67 -7.57
N GLU A 144 17.99 6.86 -8.58
CA GLU A 144 17.73 7.34 -9.93
C GLU A 144 16.63 6.52 -10.61
N VAL A 145 15.83 7.20 -11.41
CA VAL A 145 14.79 6.64 -12.28
C VAL A 145 14.99 7.17 -13.69
N GLU A 146 15.08 6.26 -14.65
CA GLU A 146 15.20 6.55 -16.08
C GLU A 146 13.93 6.12 -16.81
N CYS A 147 13.34 7.05 -17.56
CA CYS A 147 12.22 6.78 -18.46
C CYS A 147 12.73 6.66 -19.90
N GLN A 148 12.33 5.58 -20.58
CA GLN A 148 12.68 5.28 -21.96
C GLN A 148 11.42 5.01 -22.79
N ILE A 149 11.29 5.70 -23.92
CA ILE A 149 10.20 5.49 -24.89
C ILE A 149 10.76 4.86 -26.16
N ILE A 150 10.20 3.73 -26.57
CA ILE A 150 10.55 3.01 -27.80
C ILE A 150 9.36 3.12 -28.77
N THR A 151 9.61 3.74 -29.92
CA THR A 151 8.61 4.09 -30.93
C THR A 151 8.59 3.15 -32.12
#